data_AF-A0A015YJP0-F1
#
_entry.id   AF-A0A015YJP0-F1
#
_cell.length_a   1.000
_cell.length_b   1.000
_cell.length_c   1.000
_cell.angle_alpha   90.00
_cell.angle_beta   90.00
_cell.angle_gamma   90.00
#
_symmetry.space_group_name_H-M   'P 1'
#
loop_
_entity.id
_entity.type
_entity.pdbx_description
1 polymer ?
#
loop_
_entity_poly.entity_id
_entity_poly.type
_entity_poly.pdbx_seq_one_letter_code
_entity_poly.pdbx_strand_id
1 'polypeptide(L)'
;MYWHESIRITDWFYIYFTENNGMAFGMELFGKLFLTTFRIVAVGLIGWYLYKIVKRGLKTGYIICVSLILTGALGNIIDSVFYGVIFNESTHSQIASFMPDGGGYSTWFYGKVVDMFYFPIIDTNWPTWMPFVGGEHFIFFSPIFNFADAAISCGIIALLLFYSKYLNDSYHHSVTKK
;
A
#
# COMPACT_ATOMS: atom_id res chain seq x y z
N MET A 1 12.94 10.07 -10.26
CA MET A 1 11.94 10.29 -11.31
C MET A 1 11.25 11.60 -11.02
N TYR A 2 10.87 12.35 -12.06
CA TYR A 2 10.03 13.53 -11.91
C TYR A 2 8.61 13.10 -11.54
N TRP A 3 7.88 13.97 -10.85
CA TRP A 3 6.48 13.69 -10.52
C TRP A 3 5.66 13.45 -11.79
N HIS A 4 4.89 12.35 -11.81
CA HIS A 4 4.14 11.84 -12.97
C HIS A 4 4.98 11.45 -14.20
N GLU A 5 6.29 11.27 -14.04
CA GLU A 5 7.11 10.62 -15.05
C GLU A 5 6.68 9.17 -15.22
N SER A 6 6.55 8.73 -16.47
CA SER A 6 6.13 7.37 -16.82
C SER A 6 7.17 6.71 -17.72
N ILE A 7 7.56 5.49 -17.35
CA ILE A 7 8.45 4.64 -18.15
C ILE A 7 7.62 3.44 -18.60
N ARG A 8 7.42 3.33 -19.92
CA ARG A 8 6.73 2.19 -20.53
C ARG A 8 7.64 0.96 -20.52
N ILE A 9 7.18 -0.12 -19.90
CA ILE A 9 7.84 -1.42 -19.94
C ILE A 9 7.17 -2.30 -20.99
N THR A 10 5.84 -2.40 -20.94
CA THR A 10 4.99 -3.03 -21.97
C THR A 10 3.68 -2.24 -22.11
N ASP A 11 2.83 -2.61 -23.06
CA ASP A 11 1.54 -1.91 -23.29
C ASP A 11 0.59 -1.96 -22.10
N TRP A 12 0.75 -2.98 -21.25
CA TRP A 12 -0.07 -3.22 -20.06
C TRP A 12 0.71 -3.00 -18.75
N PHE A 13 1.96 -2.50 -18.80
CA PHE A 13 2.79 -2.26 -17.62
C PHE A 13 3.70 -1.03 -17.77
N TYR A 14 3.55 -0.09 -16.84
CA TYR A 14 4.32 1.13 -16.73
C TYR A 14 4.89 1.28 -15.32
N ILE A 15 6.09 1.85 -15.23
CA ILE A 15 6.60 2.44 -14.00
C ILE A 15 6.18 3.90 -14.02
N TYR A 16 5.17 4.25 -13.25
CA TYR A 16 4.56 5.58 -13.18
C TYR A 16 4.78 6.17 -11.79
N PHE A 17 5.65 7.18 -11.67
CA PHE A 17 6.00 7.74 -10.38
C PHE A 17 4.90 8.71 -9.88
N THR A 18 4.29 8.35 -8.76
CA THR A 18 3.36 9.23 -8.04
C THR A 18 3.58 9.14 -6.54
N GLU A 19 3.16 10.18 -5.83
CA GLU A 19 3.31 10.30 -4.39
C GLU A 19 1.91 10.47 -3.77
N ASN A 20 1.49 9.48 -3.01
CA ASN A 20 0.18 9.42 -2.40
C ASN A 20 0.23 9.96 -0.97
N ASN A 21 -0.76 10.75 -0.56
CA ASN A 21 -0.89 11.20 0.82
C ASN A 21 -1.24 10.08 1.82
N GLY A 22 -1.40 8.84 1.36
CA GLY A 22 -1.81 7.71 2.18
C GLY A 22 -3.31 7.73 2.52
N MET A 23 -4.08 8.55 1.81
CA MET A 23 -5.53 8.68 1.95
C MET A 23 -6.21 7.91 0.80
N ALA A 24 -6.92 6.84 1.12
CA ALA A 24 -7.83 6.21 0.18
C ALA A 24 -9.18 6.96 0.19
N PHE A 25 -9.70 7.33 -0.98
CA PHE A 25 -11.09 7.74 -1.20
C PHE A 25 -11.63 8.84 -0.25
N GLY A 26 -11.17 10.09 -0.42
CA GLY A 26 -11.87 11.26 0.14
C GLY A 26 -11.94 11.34 1.67
N MET A 27 -11.18 10.52 2.40
CA MET A 27 -11.03 10.59 3.86
C MET A 27 -10.19 11.81 4.32
N GLU A 28 -10.35 12.97 3.68
CA GLU A 28 -9.83 14.24 4.21
C GLU A 28 -10.46 14.60 5.58
N LEU A 29 -11.57 13.95 5.95
CA LEU A 29 -12.20 14.08 7.27
C LEU A 29 -11.33 13.58 8.43
N PHE A 30 -10.35 12.69 8.18
CA PHE A 30 -9.41 12.22 9.19
C PHE A 30 -7.99 12.65 8.80
N GLY A 31 -7.37 13.50 9.62
CA GLY A 31 -6.03 14.03 9.35
C GLY A 31 -4.98 12.93 9.16
N LYS A 32 -4.04 13.14 8.25
CA LYS A 32 -2.94 12.22 7.90
C LYS A 32 -2.22 11.62 9.11
N LEU A 33 -2.00 12.42 10.16
CA LEU A 33 -1.41 11.98 11.42
C LEU A 33 -2.18 10.82 12.07
N PHE A 34 -3.52 10.87 12.06
CA PHE A 34 -4.36 9.80 12.58
C PHE A 34 -4.17 8.52 11.76
N LEU A 35 -4.16 8.61 10.43
CA LEU A 35 -3.97 7.44 9.55
C LEU A 35 -2.61 6.79 9.78
N THR A 36 -1.54 7.58 9.85
CA THR A 36 -0.18 7.07 10.11
C THR A 36 -0.09 6.45 11.51
N THR A 37 -0.63 7.13 12.53
CA THR A 37 -0.61 6.63 13.93
C THR A 37 -1.42 5.35 14.08
N PHE A 38 -2.62 5.30 13.49
CA PHE A 38 -3.46 4.10 13.47
C PHE A 38 -2.73 2.92 12.81
N ARG A 39 -2.05 3.16 11.68
CA ARG A 39 -1.26 2.14 10.99
C ARG A 39 -0.12 1.61 11.87
N ILE A 40 0.56 2.48 12.61
CA ILE A 40 1.61 2.09 13.57
C ILE A 40 1.05 1.18 14.67
N VAL A 41 -0.09 1.55 15.26
CA VAL A 41 -0.76 0.71 16.27
C VAL A 41 -1.14 -0.64 15.67
N ALA A 42 -1.73 -0.66 14.48
CA ALA A 42 -2.11 -1.89 13.78
C ALA A 42 -0.89 -2.79 13.51
N VAL A 43 0.22 -2.25 13.03
CA VAL A 43 1.48 -2.99 12.82
C VAL A 43 2.02 -3.54 14.14
N GLY A 44 1.94 -2.79 15.25
CA GLY A 44 2.28 -3.29 16.58
C GLY A 44 1.44 -4.50 17.00
N LEU A 45 0.12 -4.44 16.78
CA LEU A 45 -0.80 -5.54 17.07
C LEU A 45 -0.55 -6.77 16.16
N ILE A 46 -0.32 -6.56 14.87
CA ILE A 46 0.01 -7.63 13.91
C ILE A 46 1.35 -8.26 14.28
N GLY A 47 2.35 -7.47 14.67
CA GLY A 47 3.66 -7.96 15.11
C GLY A 47 3.56 -8.80 16.38
N TRP A 48 2.79 -8.36 17.37
CA TRP A 48 2.49 -9.16 18.56
C TRP A 48 1.76 -10.46 18.21
N TYR A 49 0.79 -10.40 17.30
CA TYR A 49 0.07 -11.57 16.83
C TYR A 49 1.00 -12.55 16.11
N LEU A 50 1.88 -12.05 15.24
CA LEU A 50 2.89 -12.82 14.52
C LEU A 50 3.79 -13.58 15.50
N TYR A 51 4.30 -12.89 16.54
CA TYR A 51 5.09 -13.52 17.59
C TYR A 51 4.35 -14.70 18.26
N LYS A 52 3.06 -14.50 18.58
CA LYS A 52 2.22 -15.52 19.22
C LYS A 52 2.00 -16.74 18.31
N ILE A 53 1.72 -16.55 17.03
CA ILE A 53 1.49 -17.67 16.10
C ILE A 53 2.76 -18.45 15.77
N VAL A 54 3.91 -17.77 15.74
CA VAL A 54 5.24 -18.40 15.61
C VAL A 54 5.53 -19.27 16.83
N LYS A 55 5.33 -18.74 18.05
CA LYS A 55 5.53 -19.52 19.29
C LYS A 55 4.57 -20.71 19.44
N ARG A 56 3.39 -20.63 18.84
CA ARG A 56 2.41 -21.74 18.80
C ARG A 56 2.72 -22.79 17.74
N GLY A 57 3.71 -22.57 16.88
CA GLY A 57 4.05 -23.50 15.81
C GLY A 57 2.94 -23.64 14.76
N LEU A 58 2.22 -22.56 14.44
CA LEU A 58 1.25 -22.60 13.33
C LEU A 58 1.96 -22.85 12.00
N LYS A 59 1.19 -23.25 10.97
CA LYS A 59 1.74 -23.58 9.64
C LYS A 59 2.59 -22.43 9.09
N THR A 60 3.75 -22.78 8.54
CA THR A 60 4.72 -21.82 7.96
C THR A 60 4.07 -20.89 6.95
N GLY A 61 3.23 -21.39 6.05
CA GLY A 61 2.58 -20.53 5.05
C GLY A 61 1.60 -19.52 5.64
N TYR A 62 0.95 -19.84 6.76
CA TYR A 62 0.13 -18.88 7.50
C TYR A 62 0.99 -17.76 8.10
N ILE A 63 2.12 -18.14 8.69
CA ILE A 63 3.12 -17.19 9.22
C ILE A 63 3.64 -16.28 8.10
N ILE A 64 3.97 -16.84 6.93
CA ILE A 64 4.40 -16.06 5.75
C ILE A 64 3.35 -15.05 5.33
N CYS A 65 2.06 -15.43 5.26
CA CYS A 65 1.00 -14.51 4.89
C CYS A 65 0.90 -13.32 5.87
N VAL A 66 0.94 -13.60 7.17
CA VAL A 66 0.91 -12.55 8.21
C VAL A 66 2.18 -11.68 8.14
N SER A 67 3.34 -12.27 7.88
CA SER A 67 4.59 -11.53 7.68
C SER A 67 4.53 -10.59 6.47
N LEU A 68 3.98 -11.02 5.33
CA LEU A 68 3.81 -10.17 4.15
C LEU A 68 2.94 -8.94 4.43
N ILE A 69 1.83 -9.15 5.15
CA ILE A 69 0.94 -8.05 5.57
C ILE A 69 1.70 -7.09 6.50
N LEU A 70 2.42 -7.65 7.49
CA LEU A 70 3.19 -6.86 8.44
C LEU A 70 4.29 -6.02 7.77
N THR A 71 5.10 -6.63 6.92
CA THR A 71 6.24 -5.96 6.27
C THR A 71 5.79 -4.96 5.22
N GLY A 72 4.72 -5.25 4.46
CA GLY A 72 4.12 -4.27 3.55
C GLY A 72 3.57 -3.06 4.30
N ALA A 73 2.81 -3.29 5.38
CA ALA A 73 2.29 -2.20 6.20
C ALA A 73 3.42 -1.37 6.85
N LEU A 74 4.50 -2.02 7.27
CA LEU A 74 5.69 -1.35 7.81
C LEU A 74 6.39 -0.49 6.74
N GLY A 75 6.52 -0.98 5.50
CA GLY A 75 7.10 -0.20 4.39
C GLY A 75 6.35 1.12 4.17
N ASN A 76 5.03 1.06 4.06
CA ASN A 76 4.21 2.28 3.91
C ASN A 76 4.26 3.20 5.15
N ILE A 77 4.50 2.68 6.35
CA ILE A 77 4.76 3.50 7.54
C ILE A 77 6.10 4.23 7.40
N ILE A 78 7.15 3.57 6.94
CA ILE A 78 8.47 4.18 6.79
C ILE A 78 8.38 5.41 5.88
N ASP A 79 7.75 5.28 4.73
CA ASP A 79 7.52 6.41 3.82
C ASP A 79 6.75 7.54 4.53
N SER A 80 5.64 7.18 5.17
CA SER A 80 4.76 8.16 5.83
C SER A 80 5.42 8.89 7.01
N VAL A 81 6.31 8.23 7.75
CA VAL A 81 6.98 8.79 8.93
C VAL A 81 8.21 9.58 8.56
N PHE A 82 9.03 9.08 7.63
CA PHE A 82 10.38 9.59 7.39
C PHE A 82 10.52 10.42 6.12
N TYR A 83 9.83 10.08 5.02
CA TYR A 83 10.14 10.68 3.71
C TYR A 83 9.92 12.20 3.68
N GLY A 84 8.92 12.69 4.42
CA GLY A 84 8.69 14.11 4.59
C GLY A 84 9.87 14.87 5.19
N VAL A 85 10.63 14.23 6.08
CA VAL A 85 11.74 14.86 6.81
C VAL A 85 13.07 14.75 6.05
N ILE A 86 13.28 13.66 5.32
CA ILE A 86 14.59 13.32 4.73
C ILE A 86 14.70 13.63 3.23
N PHE A 87 13.60 13.88 2.53
CA PHE A 87 13.60 14.26 1.12
C PHE A 87 12.98 15.65 0.92
N ASN A 88 13.45 16.40 -0.07
CA ASN A 88 12.68 17.53 -0.61
C ASN A 88 11.58 17.03 -1.56
N GLU A 89 10.72 17.94 -1.99
CA GLU A 89 9.57 17.57 -2.83
C GLU A 89 10.02 17.17 -4.23
N SER A 90 9.44 16.08 -4.73
CA SER A 90 9.50 15.69 -6.14
C SER A 90 8.51 16.55 -6.93
N THR A 91 8.97 17.24 -7.98
CA THR A 91 8.11 18.04 -8.86
C THR A 91 8.28 17.61 -10.32
N HIS A 92 7.56 18.25 -11.24
CA HIS A 92 7.75 18.03 -12.68
C HIS A 92 9.11 18.50 -13.21
N SER A 93 9.84 19.33 -12.44
CA SER A 93 11.12 19.90 -12.84
C SER A 93 12.26 19.59 -11.87
N GLN A 94 11.97 18.94 -10.74
CA GLN A 94 12.94 18.62 -9.70
C GLN A 94 12.77 17.17 -9.25
N ILE A 95 13.89 16.44 -9.23
CA ILE A 95 13.97 15.11 -8.63
C ILE A 95 14.21 15.28 -7.13
N ALA A 96 13.56 14.44 -6.31
CA ALA A 96 13.83 14.44 -4.88
C ALA A 96 15.29 14.11 -4.56
N SER A 97 15.89 14.95 -3.72
CA SER A 97 17.23 14.85 -3.18
C SER A 97 17.17 14.40 -1.73
N PHE A 98 18.08 13.49 -1.36
CA PHE A 98 18.23 13.00 0.01
C PHE A 98 18.96 14.03 0.87
N MET A 99 18.43 14.30 2.06
CA MET A 99 18.94 15.25 3.06
C MET A 99 19.28 16.63 2.47
N PRO A 100 18.30 17.34 1.90
CA PRO A 100 18.51 18.69 1.35
C PRO A 100 18.91 19.69 2.44
N ASP A 101 19.76 20.66 2.10
CA ASP A 101 20.23 21.70 3.04
C ASP A 101 19.07 22.51 3.67
N GLY A 102 17.96 22.67 2.94
CA GLY A 102 16.75 23.38 3.38
C GLY A 102 15.79 22.56 4.25
N GLY A 103 16.13 21.30 4.57
CA GLY A 103 15.23 20.36 5.24
C GLY A 103 14.22 19.70 4.30
N GLY A 104 13.54 18.66 4.80
CA GLY A 104 12.57 17.90 4.00
C GLY A 104 11.30 18.67 3.65
N TYR A 105 10.49 18.13 2.74
CA TYR A 105 9.25 18.76 2.26
C TYR A 105 8.11 18.78 3.29
N SER A 106 8.23 18.06 4.39
CA SER A 106 7.22 17.98 5.44
C SER A 106 7.82 17.62 6.80
N THR A 107 6.96 17.44 7.80
CA THR A 107 7.33 17.01 9.14
C THR A 107 7.09 15.51 9.33
N TRP A 108 7.53 14.98 10.47
CA TRP A 108 7.32 13.60 10.88
C TRP A 108 5.84 13.19 10.75
N PHE A 109 5.57 11.98 10.27
CA PHE A 109 4.23 11.40 10.05
C PHE A 109 3.41 11.99 8.89
N TYR A 110 3.94 13.00 8.18
CA TYR A 110 3.29 13.64 7.04
C TYR A 110 3.98 13.37 5.70
N GLY A 111 4.90 12.39 5.64
CA GLY A 111 5.50 11.90 4.39
C GLY A 111 4.47 11.28 3.45
N LYS A 112 4.65 11.45 2.13
CA LYS A 112 3.87 10.80 1.08
C LYS A 112 4.42 9.38 0.85
N VAL A 113 3.53 8.44 0.52
CA VAL A 113 3.87 7.07 0.11
C VAL A 113 4.18 7.07 -1.38
N VAL A 114 5.28 6.44 -1.77
CA VAL A 114 5.66 6.36 -3.19
C VAL A 114 4.94 5.19 -3.84
N ASP A 115 4.16 5.49 -4.89
CA ASP A 115 3.49 4.52 -5.74
C ASP A 115 4.13 4.54 -7.14
N MET A 116 4.31 3.36 -7.74
CA MET A 116 5.11 3.24 -8.97
C MET A 116 4.58 2.25 -10.00
N PHE A 117 3.88 1.20 -9.58
CA PHE A 117 3.43 0.16 -10.48
C PHE A 117 2.06 0.49 -11.05
N TYR A 118 1.98 0.65 -12.37
CA TYR A 118 0.75 0.94 -13.09
C TYR A 118 0.50 -0.12 -14.16
N PHE A 119 -0.64 -0.81 -14.07
CA PHE A 119 -1.01 -1.91 -14.96
C PHE A 119 -2.37 -1.67 -15.63
N PRO A 120 -2.45 -0.80 -16.65
CA PRO A 120 -3.68 -0.64 -17.43
C PRO A 120 -3.87 -1.87 -18.34
N ILE A 121 -4.39 -2.96 -17.77
CA ILE A 121 -4.46 -4.28 -18.44
C ILE A 121 -5.35 -4.21 -19.69
N ILE A 122 -6.44 -3.45 -19.63
CA ILE A 122 -7.29 -3.17 -20.79
C ILE A 122 -7.43 -1.66 -20.85
N ASP A 123 -7.00 -1.06 -21.96
CA ASP A 123 -7.14 0.36 -22.24
C ASP A 123 -7.85 0.50 -23.59
N THR A 124 -9.14 0.86 -23.56
CA THR A 124 -9.98 0.93 -24.76
C THR A 124 -11.12 1.91 -24.57
N ASN A 125 -11.74 2.35 -25.65
CA ASN A 125 -13.03 3.03 -25.58
C ASN A 125 -14.18 2.01 -25.61
N TRP A 126 -15.26 2.30 -24.89
CA TRP A 126 -16.49 1.51 -24.99
C TRP A 126 -17.06 1.60 -26.41
N PRO A 127 -17.64 0.50 -26.94
CA PRO A 127 -18.34 0.55 -28.22
C PRO A 127 -19.47 1.58 -28.20
N THR A 128 -19.62 2.35 -29.29
CA THR A 128 -20.61 3.44 -29.40
C THR A 128 -22.06 2.99 -29.24
N TRP A 129 -22.35 1.71 -29.45
CA TRP A 129 -23.68 1.14 -29.28
C TRP A 129 -24.05 0.83 -27.82
N MET A 130 -23.09 0.88 -26.89
CA MET A 130 -23.34 0.53 -25.48
C MET A 130 -24.16 1.62 -24.79
N PRO A 131 -25.28 1.28 -24.14
CA PRO A 131 -26.08 2.28 -23.43
C PRO A 131 -25.30 2.87 -22.26
N PHE A 132 -25.52 4.16 -21.99
CA PHE A 132 -24.93 4.98 -20.91
C PHE A 132 -23.44 5.31 -21.03
N VAL A 133 -22.58 4.36 -21.40
CA VAL A 133 -21.11 4.54 -21.41
C VAL A 133 -20.48 4.48 -22.81
N GLY A 134 -21.30 4.37 -23.86
CA GLY A 134 -20.83 4.22 -25.24
C GLY A 134 -19.92 5.37 -25.68
N GLY A 135 -18.72 5.03 -26.15
CA GLY A 135 -17.70 6.00 -26.55
C GLY A 135 -16.82 6.55 -25.42
N GLU A 136 -17.12 6.26 -24.15
CA GLU A 136 -16.26 6.67 -23.04
C GLU A 136 -14.97 5.84 -22.95
N HIS A 137 -13.90 6.46 -22.44
CA HIS A 137 -12.61 5.81 -22.23
C HIS A 137 -12.66 4.87 -21.02
N PHE A 138 -12.22 3.64 -21.19
CA PHE A 138 -12.24 2.59 -20.18
C PHE A 138 -10.85 2.01 -19.95
N ILE A 139 -10.44 2.02 -18.67
CA ILE A 139 -9.21 1.38 -18.21
C ILE A 139 -9.57 0.31 -17.17
N PHE A 140 -9.37 -0.96 -17.51
CA PHE A 140 -9.44 -2.06 -16.55
C PHE A 140 -8.16 -2.07 -15.73
N PHE A 141 -8.31 -1.83 -14.42
CA PHE A 141 -7.23 -1.67 -13.44
C PHE A 141 -6.47 -0.34 -13.58
N SER A 142 -7.12 0.74 -13.14
CA SER A 142 -6.51 2.07 -13.00
C SER A 142 -5.61 2.32 -11.76
N PRO A 143 -5.66 1.55 -10.66
CA PRO A 143 -4.84 1.84 -9.49
C PRO A 143 -3.33 1.81 -9.78
N ILE A 144 -2.62 2.79 -9.23
CA ILE A 144 -1.16 2.80 -9.14
C ILE A 144 -0.82 2.40 -7.71
N PHE A 145 0.09 1.47 -7.53
CA PHE A 145 0.42 0.91 -6.22
C PHE A 145 1.92 0.64 -6.10
N ASN A 146 2.37 0.26 -4.91
CA ASN A 146 3.77 -0.06 -4.65
C ASN A 146 3.97 -1.52 -4.22
N PHE A 147 5.23 -1.89 -3.99
CA PHE A 147 5.56 -3.25 -3.57
C PHE A 147 4.95 -3.63 -2.21
N ALA A 148 4.80 -2.67 -1.30
CA ALA A 148 4.17 -2.88 -0.01
C ALA A 148 2.68 -3.21 -0.15
N ASP A 149 1.94 -2.51 -1.01
CA ASP A 149 0.53 -2.78 -1.30
C ASP A 149 0.34 -4.13 -1.99
N ALA A 150 1.26 -4.51 -2.88
CA ALA A 150 1.28 -5.84 -3.49
C ALA A 150 1.49 -6.94 -2.42
N ALA A 151 2.44 -6.75 -1.50
CA ALA A 151 2.70 -7.69 -0.42
C ALA A 151 1.48 -7.85 0.51
N ILE A 152 0.82 -6.75 0.88
CA ILE A 152 -0.40 -6.77 1.69
C ILE A 152 -1.51 -7.52 0.95
N SER A 153 -1.79 -7.13 -0.30
CA SER A 153 -2.81 -7.74 -1.15
C SER A 153 -2.59 -9.24 -1.32
N CYS A 154 -1.40 -9.66 -1.73
CA CYS A 154 -1.05 -11.07 -1.89
C CYS A 154 -1.12 -11.84 -0.57
N GLY A 155 -0.65 -11.26 0.53
CA GLY A 155 -0.72 -11.84 1.86
C GLY A 155 -2.16 -12.09 2.31
N ILE A 156 -3.04 -11.10 2.14
CA ILE A 156 -4.48 -11.22 2.49
C ILE A 156 -5.15 -12.26 1.60
N ILE A 157 -4.96 -12.22 0.29
CA ILE A 157 -5.58 -13.17 -0.65
C ILE A 157 -5.15 -14.61 -0.32
N ALA A 158 -3.85 -14.86 -0.16
CA ALA A 158 -3.34 -16.19 0.18
C ALA A 158 -3.86 -16.66 1.55
N LEU A 159 -3.96 -15.76 2.52
CA LEU A 159 -4.48 -16.04 3.84
C LEU A 159 -5.97 -16.46 3.79
N LEU A 160 -6.79 -15.74 3.03
CA LEU A 160 -8.21 -16.05 2.88
C LEU A 160 -8.46 -17.35 2.11
N LEU A 161 -7.70 -17.60 1.03
CA LEU A 161 -7.88 -18.79 0.20
C LEU A 161 -7.37 -20.07 0.87
N PHE A 162 -6.19 -20.03 1.49
CA PHE A 162 -5.50 -21.23 1.97
C PHE A 162 -5.54 -21.41 3.50
N TYR A 163 -5.80 -20.33 4.25
CA TYR A 163 -5.66 -20.33 5.71
C TYR A 163 -6.86 -19.74 6.47
N SER A 164 -8.02 -19.62 5.83
CA SER A 164 -9.27 -19.14 6.46
C SER A 164 -9.66 -19.92 7.72
N LYS A 165 -9.39 -21.23 7.77
CA LYS A 165 -9.61 -22.07 8.97
C LYS A 165 -8.73 -21.66 10.17
N TYR A 166 -7.47 -21.32 9.91
CA TYR A 166 -6.53 -20.90 10.95
C TYR A 166 -6.87 -19.53 11.55
N LEU A 167 -7.52 -18.64 10.78
CA LEU A 167 -8.09 -17.41 11.30
C LEU A 167 -9.14 -17.71 12.37
N ASN A 168 -10.06 -18.63 12.07
CA ASN A 168 -11.17 -18.94 12.95
C ASN A 168 -10.70 -19.65 14.24
N ASP A 169 -9.82 -20.65 14.09
CA ASP A 169 -9.27 -21.39 15.23
C ASP A 169 -8.42 -20.50 16.14
N SER A 170 -7.63 -19.59 15.56
CA SER A 170 -6.82 -18.63 16.33
C SER A 170 -7.69 -17.63 17.11
N TYR A 171 -8.81 -17.21 16.53
CA TYR A 171 -9.80 -16.34 17.18
C TYR A 171 -10.41 -17.06 18.39
N HIS A 172 -10.96 -18.26 18.21
CA HIS A 172 -11.60 -19.03 19.29
C HIS A 172 -10.64 -19.33 20.45
N HIS A 173 -9.38 -19.68 20.16
CA HIS A 173 -8.38 -19.92 21.20
C HIS A 173 -7.90 -18.65 21.92
N SER A 174 -8.08 -17.47 21.32
CA SER A 174 -7.73 -16.20 21.97
C SER A 174 -8.81 -15.74 22.94
N VAL A 175 -10.08 -16.09 22.67
CA VAL A 175 -11.25 -15.76 23.50
C VAL A 175 -11.37 -16.70 24.70
N THR A 176 -11.08 -18.00 24.54
CA THR A 176 -11.20 -19.01 25.62
C THR A 176 -10.06 -19.01 26.65
N LYS A 177 -8.98 -18.24 26.43
CA LYS A 177 -7.86 -18.11 27.40
C LYS A 177 -7.87 -16.80 28.20
N LYS A 178 -8.95 -16.01 28.12
CA LYS A 178 -9.23 -14.93 29.07
C LYS A 178 -10.12 -15.46 30.18
#